data_AF-A0A1X7K5Q1-F1
#
_entry.id   AF-A0A1X7K5Q1-F1
#
_cell.length_a   1.000
_cell.length_b   1.000
_cell.length_c   1.000
_cell.angle_alpha   90.00
_cell.angle_beta   90.00
_cell.angle_gamma   90.00
#
_symmetry.space_group_name_H-M   'P 1'
#
loop_
_entity.id
_entity.type
_entity.pdbx_description
1 polymer ?
#
loop_
_entity_poly.entity_id
_entity_poly.type
_entity_poly.pdbx_seq_one_letter_code
_entity_poly.pdbx_strand_id
1 'polypeptide(L)'
;MAFLSKNELKSVIRENKVTHISDHDDTIVEIAINAGITEVTSRIAPNHKKAWMDGRLKYDVAAIFKAEGSTRNPLILELTKVVALWHLILRCNAGIHYEVIRDRYEAAVEYLKDLASGDANDPTLPILEEPLDEHGNPINAAKPFSTGSRPKFNHEF
;
A
#
# COMPACT_ATOMS: atom_id res chain seq x y z
N MET A 1 -7.32 -15.39 5.88
CA MET A 1 -8.48 -14.94 5.08
C MET A 1 -8.01 -13.96 4.03
N ALA A 2 -8.66 -13.87 2.88
CA ALA A 2 -8.30 -12.90 1.84
C ALA A 2 -8.81 -11.49 2.25
N PHE A 3 -7.98 -10.46 2.06
CA PHE A 3 -8.31 -9.06 2.41
C PHE A 3 -9.54 -8.51 1.66
N LEU A 4 -9.75 -9.01 0.44
CA LEU A 4 -10.84 -8.65 -0.45
C LEU A 4 -11.55 -9.92 -0.95
N SER A 5 -12.88 -9.90 -0.96
CA SER A 5 -13.72 -10.97 -1.51
C SER A 5 -14.42 -10.54 -2.81
N LYS A 6 -14.82 -11.52 -3.65
CA LYS A 6 -15.58 -11.27 -4.88
C LYS A 6 -16.84 -10.42 -4.65
N ASN A 7 -17.58 -10.69 -3.57
CA ASN A 7 -18.81 -9.96 -3.24
C ASN A 7 -18.58 -8.47 -2.92
N GLU A 8 -17.37 -8.08 -2.55
CA GLU A 8 -17.04 -6.69 -2.23
C GLU A 8 -16.69 -5.86 -3.47
N LEU A 9 -16.43 -6.50 -4.63
CA LEU A 9 -16.22 -5.82 -5.92
C LEU A 9 -17.48 -5.09 -6.42
N LYS A 10 -18.65 -5.41 -5.85
CA LYS A 10 -19.93 -4.77 -6.21
C LYS A 10 -19.97 -3.25 -6.04
N SER A 11 -19.07 -2.68 -5.21
CA SER A 11 -18.95 -1.21 -5.08
C SER A 11 -18.34 -0.55 -6.31
N VAL A 12 -17.46 -1.25 -7.02
CA VAL A 12 -16.71 -0.70 -8.17
C VAL A 12 -17.33 -1.14 -9.50
N ILE A 13 -17.84 -2.37 -9.58
CA ILE A 13 -18.42 -2.95 -10.80
C ILE A 13 -19.67 -3.78 -10.48
N ARG A 14 -20.68 -3.73 -11.37
CA ARG A 14 -21.89 -4.56 -11.22
C ARG A 14 -21.57 -6.04 -11.37
N GLU A 15 -22.22 -6.88 -10.57
CA GLU A 15 -22.02 -8.34 -10.56
C GLU A 15 -22.17 -8.98 -11.95
N ASN A 16 -23.21 -8.61 -12.70
CA ASN A 16 -23.45 -9.12 -14.06
C ASN A 16 -22.29 -8.87 -15.03
N LYS A 17 -21.50 -7.82 -14.80
CA LYS A 17 -20.33 -7.52 -15.63
C LYS A 17 -19.15 -8.39 -15.20
N VAL A 18 -18.96 -8.59 -13.90
CA VAL A 18 -17.91 -9.48 -13.37
C VAL A 18 -18.08 -10.89 -13.90
N THR A 19 -19.30 -11.45 -13.81
CA THR A 19 -19.60 -12.80 -14.30
C THR A 19 -19.41 -12.95 -15.80
N HIS A 20 -19.72 -11.91 -16.57
CA HIS A 20 -19.52 -11.89 -18.02
C HIS A 20 -18.04 -11.76 -18.42
N ILE A 21 -17.23 -11.03 -17.65
CA ILE A 21 -15.77 -10.90 -17.91
C ILE A 21 -15.05 -12.19 -17.53
N SER A 22 -15.51 -12.85 -16.46
CA SER A 22 -14.91 -14.07 -15.92
C SER A 22 -15.45 -15.35 -16.55
N ASP A 23 -16.37 -15.28 -17.52
CA ASP A 23 -17.03 -16.45 -18.12
C ASP A 23 -17.66 -17.40 -17.08
N HIS A 24 -18.16 -16.86 -15.96
CA HIS A 24 -18.66 -17.61 -14.80
C HIS A 24 -17.61 -18.46 -14.06
N ASP A 25 -16.31 -18.23 -14.32
CA ASP A 25 -15.20 -18.84 -13.62
C ASP A 25 -14.70 -17.92 -12.49
N ASP A 26 -14.93 -18.36 -11.25
CA ASP A 26 -14.56 -17.60 -10.05
C ASP A 26 -13.06 -17.62 -9.79
N THR A 27 -12.33 -18.61 -10.33
CA THR A 27 -10.87 -18.71 -10.15
C THR A 27 -10.15 -17.54 -10.82
N ILE A 28 -10.68 -17.04 -11.93
CA ILE A 28 -10.16 -15.88 -12.65
C ILE A 28 -10.29 -14.61 -11.81
N VAL A 29 -11.43 -14.46 -11.13
CA VAL A 29 -11.68 -13.34 -10.24
C VAL A 29 -10.74 -13.39 -9.03
N GLU A 30 -10.52 -14.58 -8.46
CA GLU A 30 -9.58 -14.79 -7.36
C GLU A 30 -8.13 -14.47 -7.76
N ILE A 31 -7.70 -14.89 -8.96
CA ILE A 31 -6.36 -14.55 -9.48
C ILE A 31 -6.20 -13.04 -9.61
N ALA A 32 -7.19 -12.34 -10.15
CA ALA A 32 -7.16 -10.88 -10.29
C ALA A 32 -7.15 -10.16 -8.94
N ILE A 33 -7.91 -10.65 -7.96
CA ILE A 33 -7.91 -10.15 -6.58
C ILE A 33 -6.52 -10.34 -5.95
N ASN A 34 -5.93 -11.54 -6.06
CA ASN A 34 -4.62 -11.83 -5.50
C ASN A 34 -3.51 -11.00 -6.15
N ALA A 35 -3.58 -10.80 -7.47
CA ALA A 35 -2.68 -9.90 -8.20
C ALA A 35 -2.80 -8.46 -7.70
N GLY A 36 -4.03 -7.98 -7.53
CA GLY A 36 -4.29 -6.63 -7.02
C GLY A 36 -3.81 -6.42 -5.59
N ILE A 37 -4.07 -7.37 -4.69
CA ILE A 37 -3.56 -7.32 -3.30
C ILE A 37 -2.03 -7.28 -3.32
N THR A 38 -1.38 -8.17 -4.07
CA THR A 38 0.08 -8.23 -4.17
C THR A 38 0.67 -6.93 -4.67
N GLU A 39 0.03 -6.31 -5.66
CA GLU A 39 0.47 -5.05 -6.23
C GLU A 39 0.32 -3.87 -5.25
N VAL A 40 -0.81 -3.75 -4.56
CA VAL A 40 -1.01 -2.70 -3.54
C VAL A 40 -0.02 -2.89 -2.39
N THR A 41 0.13 -4.14 -1.91
CA THR A 41 1.10 -4.52 -0.87
C THR A 41 2.51 -4.10 -1.28
N SER A 42 2.92 -4.40 -2.52
CA SER A 42 4.26 -4.07 -3.03
C SER A 42 4.53 -2.58 -3.15
N ARG A 43 3.51 -1.74 -3.30
CA ARG A 43 3.70 -0.29 -3.40
C ARG A 43 3.87 0.38 -2.05
N ILE A 44 3.15 -0.08 -1.04
CA ILE A 44 3.22 0.46 0.33
C ILE A 44 4.42 -0.13 1.09
N ALA A 45 4.83 -1.36 0.75
CA ALA A 45 5.89 -2.06 1.45
C ALA A 45 7.20 -1.24 1.50
N PRO A 46 7.76 -1.03 2.71
CA PRO A 46 9.04 -0.36 2.84
C PRO A 46 10.14 -1.18 2.16
N ASN A 47 11.08 -0.49 1.53
CA ASN A 47 12.24 -1.11 0.85
C ASN A 47 13.54 -0.70 1.56
N HIS A 48 14.63 -1.42 1.32
CA HIS A 48 15.97 -1.15 1.87
C HIS A 48 16.67 0.04 1.18
N LYS A 49 15.95 0.87 0.42
CA LYS A 49 16.55 2.06 -0.23
C LYS A 49 16.72 3.16 0.81
N LYS A 50 17.79 3.95 0.67
CA LYS A 50 18.11 5.08 1.56
C LYS A 50 16.96 6.09 1.74
N ALA A 51 16.12 6.29 0.72
CA ALA A 51 14.95 7.16 0.80
C ALA A 51 13.93 6.73 1.88
N TRP A 52 13.85 5.44 2.21
CA TRP A 52 13.01 4.90 3.28
C TRP A 52 13.67 5.00 4.66
N MET A 53 14.93 5.46 4.72
CA MET A 53 15.70 5.65 5.96
C MET A 53 15.76 7.12 6.37
N ASP A 54 14.95 7.98 5.75
CA ASP A 54 14.93 9.44 5.94
C ASP A 54 13.96 9.91 7.05
N GLY A 55 13.51 9.00 7.92
CA GLY A 55 12.56 9.30 9.02
C GLY A 55 11.09 9.42 8.61
N ARG A 56 10.72 8.99 7.40
CA ARG A 56 9.33 8.90 6.94
C ARG A 56 8.57 7.81 7.70
N LEU A 57 7.25 7.98 7.87
CA LEU A 57 6.40 6.96 8.49
C LEU A 57 6.45 5.67 7.64
N LYS A 58 6.74 4.55 8.29
CA LYS A 58 6.71 3.22 7.67
C LYS A 58 5.43 2.55 8.11
N TYR A 59 4.58 2.18 7.16
CA TYR A 59 3.33 1.49 7.48
C TYR A 59 3.58 -0.01 7.70
N ASP A 60 2.86 -0.59 8.67
CA ASP A 60 2.83 -2.04 8.86
C ASP A 60 1.86 -2.68 7.86
N VAL A 61 2.41 -3.03 6.69
CA VAL A 61 1.65 -3.66 5.62
C VAL A 61 1.06 -5.01 6.05
N ALA A 62 1.76 -5.78 6.89
CA ALA A 62 1.23 -7.07 7.35
C ALA A 62 0.01 -6.85 8.25
N ALA A 63 0.03 -5.87 9.14
CA ALA A 63 -1.11 -5.52 9.97
C ALA A 63 -2.30 -4.98 9.15
N ILE A 64 -2.04 -4.12 8.15
CA ILE A 64 -3.07 -3.56 7.26
C ILE A 64 -3.86 -4.68 6.57
N PHE A 65 -3.16 -5.61 5.93
CA PHE A 65 -3.78 -6.67 5.14
C PHE A 65 -4.29 -7.85 5.98
N LYS A 66 -3.91 -7.93 7.27
CA LYS A 66 -4.44 -8.89 8.24
C LYS A 66 -5.75 -8.42 8.89
N ALA A 67 -6.09 -7.13 8.81
CA ALA A 67 -7.33 -6.61 9.35
C ALA A 67 -8.57 -7.26 8.69
N GLU A 68 -9.63 -7.50 9.46
CA GLU A 68 -10.85 -8.16 8.99
C GLU A 68 -12.11 -7.34 9.32
N GLY A 69 -13.17 -7.51 8.54
CA GLY A 69 -14.46 -6.86 8.81
C GLY A 69 -14.37 -5.33 8.80
N SER A 70 -14.78 -4.69 9.89
CA SER A 70 -14.85 -3.22 10.06
C SER A 70 -13.54 -2.58 10.50
N THR A 71 -12.50 -3.36 10.84
CA THR A 71 -11.19 -2.81 11.21
C THR A 71 -10.31 -2.52 10.00
N ARG A 72 -10.74 -2.94 8.81
CA ARG A 72 -10.05 -2.65 7.54
C ARG A 72 -10.18 -1.17 7.22
N ASN A 73 -9.08 -0.55 6.79
CA ASN A 73 -9.11 0.81 6.30
C ASN A 73 -9.99 0.86 5.03
N PRO A 74 -11.06 1.68 5.02
CA PRO A 74 -12.03 1.69 3.92
C PRO A 74 -11.42 2.24 2.62
N LEU A 75 -10.47 3.16 2.69
CA LEU A 75 -9.80 3.75 1.54
C LEU A 75 -8.88 2.72 0.86
N ILE A 76 -8.03 2.05 1.64
CA ILE A 76 -7.15 0.98 1.11
C ILE A 76 -7.97 -0.15 0.50
N LEU A 77 -9.09 -0.51 1.12
CA LEU A 77 -10.00 -1.51 0.58
C LEU A 77 -10.57 -1.08 -0.79
N GLU A 78 -11.02 0.17 -0.93
CA GLU A 78 -11.57 0.66 -2.20
C GLU A 78 -10.50 0.77 -3.29
N LEU A 79 -9.29 1.24 -2.97
CA LEU A 79 -8.16 1.27 -3.91
C LEU A 79 -7.78 -0.14 -4.37
N THR A 80 -7.75 -1.11 -3.45
CA THR A 80 -7.44 -2.51 -3.78
C THR A 80 -8.47 -3.11 -4.74
N LYS A 81 -9.77 -2.74 -4.61
CA LYS A 81 -10.80 -3.16 -5.57
C LYS A 81 -10.56 -2.60 -6.97
N VAL A 82 -10.16 -1.34 -7.08
CA VAL A 82 -9.86 -0.71 -8.38
C VAL A 82 -8.67 -1.39 -9.04
N VAL A 83 -7.61 -1.68 -8.28
CA VAL A 83 -6.43 -2.40 -8.79
C VAL A 83 -6.79 -3.83 -9.19
N ALA A 84 -7.57 -4.55 -8.39
CA ALA A 84 -8.05 -5.90 -8.76
C ALA A 84 -8.92 -5.87 -10.02
N LEU A 85 -9.78 -4.86 -10.16
CA LEU A 85 -10.61 -4.68 -11.35
C LEU A 85 -9.78 -4.41 -12.62
N TRP A 86 -8.69 -3.65 -12.50
CA TRP A 86 -7.76 -3.44 -13.60
C TRP A 86 -7.19 -4.76 -14.13
N HIS A 87 -6.72 -5.63 -13.23
CA HIS A 87 -6.23 -6.97 -13.61
C HIS A 87 -7.30 -7.84 -14.25
N LEU A 88 -8.55 -7.71 -13.81
CA LEU A 88 -9.67 -8.47 -14.35
C LEU A 88 -10.03 -8.04 -15.79
N ILE A 89 -10.04 -6.73 -16.07
CA ILE A 89 -10.49 -6.18 -17.35
C ILE A 89 -9.47 -6.39 -18.47
N LEU A 90 -8.17 -6.50 -18.15
CA LEU A 90 -7.14 -6.82 -19.13
C LEU A 90 -7.45 -8.10 -19.93
N ARG A 91 -8.21 -9.05 -19.35
CA ARG A 91 -8.64 -10.28 -20.02
C ARG A 91 -9.78 -10.06 -21.00
N CYS A 92 -10.79 -9.27 -20.63
CA CYS A 92 -11.98 -9.04 -21.47
C CYS A 92 -12.55 -7.63 -21.27
N ASN A 93 -12.50 -6.83 -22.33
CA ASN A 93 -12.96 -5.43 -22.35
C ASN A 93 -14.44 -5.29 -22.80
N ALA A 94 -15.26 -6.34 -22.68
CA ALA A 94 -16.60 -6.36 -23.26
C ALA A 94 -17.55 -5.33 -22.59
N GLY A 95 -17.78 -4.20 -23.25
CA GLY A 95 -18.77 -3.20 -22.86
C GLY A 95 -18.48 -2.51 -21.53
N ILE A 96 -17.21 -2.17 -21.30
CA ILE A 96 -16.71 -1.43 -20.14
C ILE A 96 -16.00 -0.16 -20.62
N HIS A 97 -16.18 0.94 -19.88
CA HIS A 97 -15.46 2.19 -20.14
C HIS A 97 -14.02 2.08 -19.66
N TYR A 98 -13.15 1.54 -20.50
CA TYR A 98 -11.74 1.30 -20.19
C TYR A 98 -10.99 2.55 -19.72
N GLU A 99 -11.24 3.70 -20.36
CA GLU A 99 -10.58 4.98 -20.03
C GLU A 99 -10.87 5.40 -18.58
N VAL A 100 -12.13 5.36 -18.15
CA VAL A 100 -12.52 5.72 -16.78
C VAL A 100 -11.84 4.83 -15.75
N ILE A 101 -11.67 3.55 -16.07
CA ILE A 101 -11.06 2.57 -15.15
C ILE A 101 -9.54 2.74 -15.12
N ARG A 102 -8.92 3.00 -16.27
CA ARG A 102 -7.51 3.37 -16.35
C ARG A 102 -7.24 4.60 -15.51
N ASP A 103 -8.04 5.66 -15.64
CA ASP A 103 -7.82 6.92 -14.92
C ASP A 103 -7.99 6.72 -13.41
N ARG A 104 -8.98 5.91 -12.97
CA ARG A 104 -9.13 5.52 -11.56
C ARG A 104 -7.98 4.67 -11.06
N TYR A 105 -7.48 3.74 -11.88
CA TYR A 105 -6.33 2.92 -11.54
C TYR A 105 -5.06 3.76 -11.40
N GLU A 106 -4.82 4.70 -12.32
CA GLU A 106 -3.68 5.62 -12.27
C GLU A 106 -3.72 6.49 -11.01
N ALA A 107 -4.89 7.08 -10.71
CA ALA A 107 -5.09 7.86 -9.47
C ALA A 107 -4.88 6.99 -8.20
N ALA A 108 -5.32 5.73 -8.23
CA ALA A 108 -5.10 4.81 -7.12
C ALA A 108 -3.60 4.50 -6.93
N VAL A 109 -2.88 4.25 -8.03
CA VAL A 109 -1.44 4.00 -8.02
C VAL A 109 -0.65 5.23 -7.56
N GLU A 110 -1.06 6.42 -7.98
CA GLU A 110 -0.48 7.69 -7.55
C GLU A 110 -0.64 7.89 -6.05
N TYR A 111 -1.87 7.74 -5.52
CA TYR A 111 -2.11 7.84 -4.08
C TYR A 111 -1.29 6.83 -3.26
N LEU A 112 -1.16 5.58 -3.76
CA LEU A 112 -0.33 4.57 -3.09
C LEU A 112 1.16 4.93 -3.10
N LYS A 113 1.64 5.64 -4.13
CA LYS A 113 3.00 6.18 -4.16
C LYS A 113 3.16 7.34 -3.20
N ASP A 114 2.17 8.23 -3.10
CA ASP A 114 2.20 9.37 -2.17
C ASP A 114 2.16 8.90 -0.71
N LEU A 115 1.43 7.83 -0.44
CA LEU A 115 1.41 7.17 0.86
C LEU A 115 2.78 6.55 1.18
N ALA A 116 3.41 5.91 0.20
CA ALA A 116 4.75 5.32 0.33
C ALA A 116 5.86 6.37 0.46
N SER A 117 5.73 7.50 -0.23
CA SER A 117 6.67 8.62 -0.11
C SER A 117 6.47 9.42 1.17
N GLY A 118 5.31 9.31 1.82
CA GLY A 118 4.95 10.12 2.99
C GLY A 118 4.47 11.54 2.64
N ASP A 119 4.22 11.81 1.35
CA ASP A 119 3.57 13.05 0.90
C ASP A 119 2.09 13.06 1.33
N ALA A 120 1.46 11.88 1.31
CA ALA A 120 0.17 11.62 1.94
C ALA A 120 0.36 10.83 3.24
N ASN A 121 -0.36 11.21 4.29
CA ASN A 121 -0.32 10.52 5.58
C ASN A 121 -1.74 10.19 6.04
N ASP A 122 -1.98 8.93 6.39
CA ASP A 122 -3.23 8.47 6.98
C ASP A 122 -2.96 8.01 8.43
N PRO A 123 -3.40 8.78 9.45
CA PRO A 123 -3.15 8.46 10.85
C PRO A 123 -3.92 7.23 11.34
N THR A 124 -4.86 6.70 10.54
CA THR A 124 -5.63 5.50 10.89
C THR A 124 -4.90 4.20 10.56
N LEU A 125 -3.83 4.26 9.77
CA LEU A 125 -3.06 3.08 9.38
C LEU A 125 -2.03 2.71 10.45
N PRO A 126 -1.83 1.41 10.72
CA PRO A 126 -0.80 0.96 11.64
C PRO A 126 0.59 1.27 11.09
N ILE A 127 1.46 1.74 11.97
CA ILE A 127 2.85 2.09 11.65
C ILE A 127 3.80 1.08 12.27
N LEU A 128 4.92 0.84 11.60
CA LEU A 128 6.05 0.12 12.16
C LEU A 128 6.80 1.06 13.09
N GLU A 129 6.83 0.74 14.37
CA GLU A 129 7.67 1.45 15.32
C GLU A 129 9.14 1.22 14.99
N GLU A 130 9.93 2.29 15.00
CA GLU A 130 11.38 2.14 14.88
C GLU A 130 11.93 1.51 16.16
N PRO A 131 12.89 0.57 16.06
CA PRO A 131 13.45 -0.04 17.25
C PRO A 131 14.12 1.04 18.09
N LEU A 132 13.71 1.14 19.35
CA LEU A 132 14.24 2.07 20.35
C LEU A 132 15.40 1.40 21.11
N ASP A 133 16.44 2.15 21.41
CA ASP A 133 17.55 1.72 22.28
C ASP A 133 17.07 1.64 23.74
N GLU A 134 17.91 1.09 24.64
CA GLU A 134 17.63 1.03 26.09
C GLU A 134 17.39 2.40 26.74
N HIS A 135 17.65 3.50 26.02
CA HIS A 135 17.48 4.89 26.48
C HIS A 135 16.29 5.60 25.82
N GLY A 136 15.49 4.88 25.01
CA GLY A 136 14.31 5.43 24.33
C GLY A 136 14.61 6.28 23.09
N ASN A 137 15.82 6.22 22.51
CA ASN A 137 16.15 6.84 21.24
C ASN A 137 15.99 5.82 20.09
N PRO A 138 15.60 6.24 18.88
CA PRO A 138 15.53 5.32 17.75
C PRO A 138 16.95 4.84 17.37
N ILE A 139 17.19 3.52 17.41
CA ILE A 139 18.50 2.88 17.12
C ILE A 139 18.97 3.22 15.70
N ASN A 140 18.01 3.38 14.78
CA ASN A 140 18.24 3.69 13.37
C ASN A 140 17.82 5.11 13.01
N ALA A 141 17.86 6.05 13.96
CA ALA A 141 17.75 7.47 13.65
C ALA A 141 18.98 7.89 12.82
N ALA A 142 18.95 7.60 11.52
CA ALA A 142 19.81 8.23 10.56
C ALA A 142 19.45 9.72 10.62
N LYS A 143 20.17 10.47 11.47
CA LYS A 143 20.04 11.92 11.54
C LYS A 143 20.20 12.42 10.11
N PRO A 144 19.20 13.11 9.52
CA PRO A 144 19.27 13.55 8.12
C PRO A 144 20.55 14.35 7.84
N PHE A 145 21.05 15.01 8.89
CA PHE A 145 22.36 15.64 8.97
C PHE A 145 22.98 15.34 10.34
N SER A 146 24.23 14.90 10.37
CA SER A 146 25.05 14.85 11.58
C SER A 146 26.17 15.86 11.44
N THR A 147 26.01 17.02 12.08
CA THR A 147 27.07 18.02 12.21
C THR A 147 27.70 17.90 13.59
N GLY A 148 29.00 17.63 13.62
CA GLY A 148 29.81 17.66 14.83
C GLY A 148 31.22 18.10 14.48
N SER A 149 31.76 19.07 15.21
CA SER A 149 33.20 19.34 15.20
C SER A 149 33.90 18.27 16.04
N ARG A 150 35.18 17.98 15.74
CA ARG A 150 35.99 17.16 16.64
C ARG A 150 36.03 17.85 18.02
N PRO A 151 35.89 17.10 19.13
CA PRO A 151 36.07 17.68 20.45
C PRO A 151 37.43 18.38 20.51
N LYS A 152 37.46 19.56 21.14
CA LYS A 152 38.65 20.42 21.16
C LYS A 152 39.82 19.63 21.75
N PHE A 153 40.91 19.55 21.02
CA PHE A 153 42.12 18.87 21.48
C PHE A 153 42.71 19.67 22.65
N ASN A 154 42.73 19.07 23.85
CA ASN A 154 43.37 19.66 25.01
C ASN A 154 44.81 19.17 25.05
N HIS A 155 45.77 20.11 24.99
CA HIS A 155 47.16 19.80 25.29
C HIS A 155 47.30 19.69 26.81
N GLU A 156 47.63 18.50 27.31
CA GLU A 156 48.09 18.33 28.69
C GLU A 156 49.47 18.98 28.84
N PHE A 157 49.65 19.77 29.89
CA PHE A 157 50.89 20.48 30.24
C PHE A 157 51.70 19.70 31.25
#